data_AF-A0A9W8A2R6-F1
#
_entry.id   AF-A0A9W8A2R6-F1
#
_cell.length_a   1.000
_cell.length_b   1.000
_cell.length_c   1.000
_cell.angle_alpha   90.00
_cell.angle_beta   90.00
_cell.angle_gamma   90.00
#
_symmetry.space_group_name_H-M   'P 1'
#
loop_
_entity.id
_entity.type
_entity.pdbx_description
1 polymer ?
#
loop_
_entity_poly.entity_id
_entity_poly.type
_entity_poly.pdbx_seq_one_letter_code
_entity_poly.pdbx_strand_id
1 'polypeptide(L)' 'MTVFELVEGDDTQDQEFHKIDARLFKRCVDVLISRGKAQIISYSGNVGTAKENSISGLSGETGIKFF' A
#
# COMPACT_ATOMS: atom_id res chain seq x y z
N MET A 1 4.35 4.38 4.89
CA MET A 1 5.03 4.07 3.63
C MET A 1 4.00 3.83 2.56
N THR A 2 4.07 4.53 1.44
CA THR A 2 3.14 4.39 0.29
C THR A 2 3.60 3.28 -0.65
N VAL A 3 2.73 2.87 -1.58
CA VAL A 3 3.12 1.95 -2.68
C VAL A 3 4.28 2.53 -3.50
N PHE A 4 4.30 3.85 -3.69
CA PHE A 4 5.35 4.51 -4.45
C PHE A 4 6.70 4.39 -3.74
N GLU A 5 6.76 4.70 -2.44
CA GLU A 5 7.98 4.58 -1.64
C GLU A 5 8.52 3.14 -1.60
N LEU A 6 7.63 2.14 -1.59
CA LEU A 6 8.00 0.72 -1.64
C LEU A 6 8.62 0.26 -2.96
N VAL A 7 8.28 0.92 -4.06
CA VAL A 7 8.74 0.51 -5.41
C VAL A 7 9.90 1.39 -5.88
N GLU A 8 9.92 2.65 -5.48
CA GLU A 8 10.85 3.66 -5.98
C GLU A 8 11.86 4.14 -4.94
N GLY A 9 11.60 3.90 -3.64
CA GLY A 9 12.42 4.43 -2.55
C GLY A 9 13.78 3.76 -2.40
N ASP A 10 14.75 4.54 -1.93
CA ASP A 10 16.15 4.11 -1.79
C ASP A 10 16.32 2.93 -0.82
N ASP A 11 15.47 2.84 0.21
CA ASP A 11 15.46 1.74 1.18
C ASP A 11 15.11 0.36 0.56
N THR A 12 14.64 0.34 -0.69
CA THR A 12 14.20 -0.88 -1.37
C THR A 12 15.13 -1.32 -2.48
N GLN A 13 16.24 -0.61 -2.75
CA GLN A 13 17.14 -0.89 -3.87
C GLN A 13 17.70 -2.33 -3.88
N ASP A 14 17.93 -2.91 -2.70
CA ASP A 14 18.45 -4.27 -2.55
C ASP A 14 17.34 -5.35 -2.56
N GLN A 15 16.09 -4.97 -2.78
CA GLN A 15 14.95 -5.88 -2.77
C GLN A 15 14.48 -6.19 -4.19
N GLU A 16 14.10 -7.45 -4.45
CA GLU A 16 13.67 -7.91 -5.78
C GLU A 16 12.41 -7.21 -6.31
N PHE A 17 11.63 -6.59 -5.42
CA PHE A 17 10.43 -5.83 -5.79
C PHE A 17 10.72 -4.36 -6.13
N HIS A 18 11.98 -3.91 -6.05
CA HIS A 18 12.36 -2.57 -6.50
C HIS A 18 12.04 -2.38 -7.98
N LYS A 19 11.46 -1.23 -8.34
CA LYS A 19 10.98 -0.89 -9.70
C LYS A 19 9.97 -1.86 -10.32
N ILE A 20 9.36 -2.77 -9.55
CA ILE A 20 8.26 -3.59 -10.07
C ILE A 20 7.08 -2.69 -10.49
N ASP A 21 6.31 -3.10 -11.50
CA ASP A 21 5.13 -2.33 -11.92
C ASP A 21 4.19 -2.04 -10.72
N ALA A 22 3.87 -0.77 -10.52
CA ALA A 22 3.11 -0.32 -9.36
C ALA A 22 1.69 -0.92 -9.29
N ARG A 23 1.07 -1.24 -10.45
CA ARG A 23 -0.25 -1.88 -10.49
C ARG A 23 -0.14 -3.35 -10.07
N LEU A 24 0.91 -4.05 -10.52
CA LEU A 24 1.22 -5.40 -10.08
C LEU A 24 1.53 -5.44 -8.58
N PHE A 25 2.37 -4.52 -8.08
CA PHE A 25 2.69 -4.44 -6.65
C PHE A 25 1.44 -4.22 -5.81
N LYS A 26 0.55 -3.31 -6.24
CA LYS A 26 -0.72 -3.10 -5.57
C LYS A 26 -1.54 -4.39 -5.48
N ARG A 27 -1.58 -5.22 -6.52
CA ARG A 27 -2.27 -6.53 -6.47
C ARG A 27 -1.63 -7.48 -5.47
N CYS A 28 -0.30 -7.52 -5.39
CA CYS A 28 0.41 -8.31 -4.38
C CYS A 28 0.07 -7.83 -2.96
N VAL A 29 0.04 -6.53 -2.72
CA VAL A 29 -0.37 -5.94 -1.43
C VAL A 29 -1.83 -6.26 -1.12
N ASP A 30 -2.74 -6.18 -2.09
CA ASP A 30 -4.15 -6.56 -1.91
C ASP A 30 -4.27 -8.03 -1.42
N VAL A 31 -3.43 -8.94 -1.93
CA VAL A 31 -3.35 -10.34 -1.43
C VAL A 31 -2.84 -10.39 0.01
N LEU A 32 -1.80 -9.63 0.36
CA LEU A 32 -1.27 -9.59 1.74
C LEU A 32 -2.31 -9.05 2.73
N ILE A 33 -3.10 -8.05 2.33
CA ILE A 33 -4.21 -7.52 3.14
C ILE A 33 -5.27 -8.60 3.35
N SER A 34 -5.67 -9.31 2.29
CA SER A 34 -6.66 -10.39 2.39
C SER A 34 -6.22 -11.53 3.33
N ARG A 35 -4.91 -11.72 3.49
CA ARG A 35 -4.30 -12.71 4.38
C ARG A 35 -4.02 -12.17 5.80
N GLY A 36 -4.40 -10.93 6.10
CA GLY A 36 -4.14 -10.28 7.38
C GLY A 36 -2.64 -10.02 7.65
N LYS A 37 -1.83 -9.91 6.58
CA LYS A 37 -0.39 -9.62 6.63
C LYS A 37 -0.04 -8.17 6.34
N ALA A 38 -1.02 -7.38 5.89
CA ALA A 38 -0.89 -5.95 5.70
C ALA A 38 -2.22 -5.24 5.93
N GLN A 39 -2.17 -3.92 6.12
CA GLN A 39 -3.32 -3.04 6.25
C GLN A 39 -3.07 -1.70 5.53
N ILE A 40 -4.11 -1.18 4.89
CA ILE A 40 -4.11 0.19 4.35
C ILE A 40 -4.31 1.18 5.48
N ILE A 41 -3.45 2.19 5.57
CA ILE A 41 -3.56 3.30 6.51
C ILE A 41 -3.80 4.60 5.74
N SER A 42 -4.83 5.36 6.13
CA SER A 42 -5.04 6.71 5.61
C SER A 42 -4.37 7.69 6.55
N TYR A 43 -3.52 8.60 6.03
CA TYR A 43 -2.84 9.59 6.86
C TYR A 43 -3.78 10.71 7.38
N SER A 44 -5.07 10.65 7.06
CA SER A 44 -6.12 11.51 7.61
C SER A 44 -6.67 11.01 8.95
N GLY A 45 -5.83 10.86 9.98
CA GLY A 45 -6.26 10.74 11.40
C GLY A 45 -7.27 9.65 11.81
N ASN A 46 -7.74 8.79 10.90
CA ASN A 46 -8.75 7.76 11.15
C ASN A 46 -8.36 6.49 10.39
N VAL A 47 -7.94 5.47 11.14
CA VAL A 47 -7.71 4.12 10.63
C VAL A 47 -9.07 3.48 10.37
N GLY A 48 -9.56 3.60 9.14
CA GLY A 48 -10.77 2.91 8.68
C GLY A 48 -10.44 1.50 8.23
N THR A 49 -11.06 0.49 8.83
CA THR A 49 -11.11 -0.86 8.26
C THR A 49 -12.00 -0.79 7.02
N ALA A 50 -11.39 -0.63 5.84
CA ALA A 50 -12.11 -0.44 4.58
C ALA A 50 -12.98 -1.67 4.26
N LYS A 51 -14.25 -1.60 4.67
CA LYS A 51 -15.35 -2.23 3.96
C LYS A 51 -15.94 -1.19 3.02
N GLU A 52 -16.22 -1.65 1.81
CA GLU A 52 -17.03 -1.02 0.76
C GLU A 52 -16.33 -0.14 -0.28
N ASN A 53 -16.63 -0.49 -1.53
CA ASN A 53 -16.27 0.10 -2.81
C ASN A 53 -16.51 1.62 -2.87
N SER A 54 -15.51 2.44 -2.54
CA SER A 54 -15.46 3.85 -2.95
C SER A 54 -14.00 4.31 -3.06
N ILE A 55 -13.38 4.02 -4.21
CA ILE A 55 -12.09 4.64 -4.59
C ILE A 55 -12.38 6.01 -5.21
N SER A 56 -13.08 6.88 -4.47
CA SER A 56 -13.37 8.26 -4.86
C SER A 56 -12.86 9.18 -3.75
N GLY A 57 -11.54 9.40 -3.75
CA GLY A 57 -10.91 10.26 -2.74
C GLY A 57 -9.40 10.09 -2.57
N LEU A 58 -8.64 9.62 -3.57
CA LEU A 58 -7.18 9.56 -3.49
C LEU A 58 -6.57 10.94 -3.75
N SER A 59 -6.84 11.89 -2.86
CA SER A 59 -6.15 13.19 -2.76
C SER A 59 -5.40 13.34 -1.43
N GLY A 60 -5.25 12.28 -0.64
CA GLY A 60 -4.48 12.29 0.61
C GLY A 60 -3.75 10.97 0.78
N GLU A 61 -2.46 11.07 1.06
CA GLU A 61 -1.47 10.00 1.19
C GLU A 61 -2.06 8.74 1.85
N THR A 62 -2.07 7.64 1.12
CA THR A 62 -2.50 6.33 1.63
C THR A 62 -1.26 5.47 1.80
N GLY A 63 -0.96 5.07 3.03
CA GLY A 63 0.16 4.20 3.38
C GLY A 63 -0.26 2.73 3.51
N ILE A 64 0.74 1.86 3.59
CA ILE A 64 0.61 0.43 3.89
C ILE A 64 1.41 0.14 5.15
N LYS A 65 0.80 -0.59 6.07
CA LYS A 65 1.44 -1.19 7.26
C LYS A 65 1.51 -2.70 7.07
N PHE A 66 2.70 -3.29 7.18
CA PHE A 66 2.91 -4.74 7.19
C PHE A 66 2.98 -5.25 8.65
N PHE A 67 2.57 -6.50 8.88
CA PHE A 67 2.56 -7.16 10.20
C PHE A 67 3.62 -8.25 10.33
#